data_AF-A0AAD7A784-F1
#
_entry.id   AF-A0AAD7A784-F1
#
_cell.length_a   1.000
_cell.length_b   1.000
_cell.length_c   1.000
_cell.angle_alpha   90.00
_cell.angle_beta   90.00
_cell.angle_gamma   90.00
#
_symmetry.space_group_name_H-M   'P 1'
#
loop_
_entity.id
_entity.type
_entity.pdbx_description
1 polymer ?
#
loop_
_entity_poly.entity_id
_entity_poly.type
_entity_poly.pdbx_seq_one_letter_code
_entity_poly.pdbx_strand_id
1 'polypeptide(L)'
;MDLYAVLNLAPGASPAKIKAAYHRALLVAHPDKNNASQPTPDIAAIKDAYRVLSSPALCAKADQDQLRCPRPAQVILLADFDEQGADAWTHMCRCSGAYAITGAEMDHGVHLVPCTSCSKVVWVGYELAEEE
;
A
#
# COMPACT_ATOMS: atom_id res chain seq x y z
N MET A 1 9.68 11.65 -27.01
CA MET A 1 10.63 10.82 -26.24
C MET A 1 10.26 9.36 -26.43
N ASP A 2 11.19 8.52 -26.88
CA ASP A 2 10.99 7.07 -26.88
C ASP A 2 11.30 6.53 -25.48
N LEU A 3 10.25 6.23 -24.71
CA LEU A 3 10.37 5.81 -23.32
C LEU A 3 11.04 4.44 -23.20
N TYR A 4 10.89 3.59 -24.23
CA TYR A 4 11.51 2.26 -24.27
C TYR A 4 13.02 2.40 -24.47
N ALA A 5 13.46 3.34 -25.29
CA ALA A 5 14.87 3.69 -25.45
C ALA A 5 15.52 4.16 -24.13
N VAL A 6 14.79 4.89 -23.27
CA VAL A 6 15.28 5.31 -21.94
C VAL A 6 15.58 4.11 -21.03
N LEU A 7 14.80 3.03 -21.14
CA LEU A 7 15.03 1.78 -20.42
C LEU A 7 15.88 0.76 -21.22
N ASN A 8 16.42 1.17 -22.37
CA ASN A 8 17.16 0.32 -23.31
C ASN A 8 16.38 -0.96 -23.70
N LEU A 9 15.09 -0.79 -23.99
CA LEU A 9 14.16 -1.85 -24.37
C LEU A 9 13.65 -1.67 -25.80
N ALA A 10 13.25 -2.77 -26.42
CA ALA A 10 12.50 -2.73 -27.66
C ALA A 10 11.03 -2.31 -27.40
N PRO A 11 10.40 -1.58 -28.33
CA PRO A 11 8.97 -1.23 -28.24
C PRO A 11 8.13 -2.52 -28.16
N GLY A 12 7.19 -2.57 -27.22
CA GLY A 12 6.36 -3.77 -26.96
C GLY A 12 6.96 -4.77 -25.97
N ALA A 13 7.99 -4.40 -25.22
CA ALA A 13 8.53 -5.24 -24.15
C ALA A 13 7.47 -5.56 -23.07
N SER A 14 7.44 -6.81 -22.60
CA SER A 14 6.54 -7.26 -21.54
C SER A 14 6.80 -6.53 -20.21
N PRO A 15 5.80 -6.36 -19.32
CA PRO A 15 5.95 -5.64 -18.06
C PRO A 15 7.05 -6.20 -17.14
N ALA A 16 7.28 -7.52 -17.17
CA ALA A 16 8.40 -8.15 -16.46
C ALA A 16 9.77 -7.67 -16.97
N LYS A 17 9.93 -7.49 -18.30
CA LYS A 17 11.16 -6.94 -18.89
C LYS A 17 11.33 -5.45 -18.57
N ILE A 18 10.24 -4.69 -18.52
CA ILE A 18 10.21 -3.27 -18.12
C ILE A 18 10.71 -3.12 -16.67
N LYS A 19 10.21 -3.94 -15.74
CA LYS A 19 10.65 -3.97 -14.33
C LYS A 19 12.13 -4.38 -14.19
N ALA A 20 12.56 -5.40 -14.91
CA ALA A 20 13.95 -5.86 -14.87
C ALA A 20 14.92 -4.83 -15.48
N ALA A 21 14.51 -4.10 -16.52
CA ALA A 21 15.29 -3.02 -17.11
C ALA A 21 15.38 -1.81 -16.18
N TYR A 22 14.28 -1.41 -15.55
CA TYR A 22 14.24 -0.34 -14.55
C TYR A 22 15.22 -0.58 -13.40
N HIS A 23 15.22 -1.78 -12.84
CA HIS A 23 16.13 -2.13 -11.74
C HIS A 23 17.60 -2.08 -12.17
N ARG A 24 17.92 -2.58 -13.38
CA ARG A 24 19.27 -2.49 -13.95
C ARG A 24 19.70 -1.04 -14.20
N ALA A 25 18.81 -0.21 -14.74
CA ALA A 25 19.09 1.19 -15.02
C ALA A 25 19.36 1.99 -13.73
N LEU A 26 18.63 1.72 -12.65
CA LEU A 26 18.88 2.32 -11.34
C LEU A 26 20.23 1.90 -10.72
N LEU A 27 20.61 0.64 -10.88
CA LEU A 27 21.90 0.13 -10.39
C LEU A 27 23.09 0.74 -11.15
N VAL A 28 22.91 1.06 -12.43
CA VAL A 28 23.91 1.76 -13.26
C VAL A 28 23.94 3.26 -12.96
N ALA A 29 22.80 3.86 -12.66
CA ALA A 29 22.67 5.28 -12.28
C ALA A 29 23.03 5.57 -10.81
N HIS A 30 23.40 4.55 -10.02
CA HIS A 30 23.68 4.72 -8.60
C HIS A 30 24.97 5.56 -8.39
N PRO A 31 24.95 6.58 -7.52
CA PRO A 31 26.08 7.50 -7.34
C PRO A 31 27.36 6.83 -6.80
N ASP A 32 27.24 5.68 -6.14
CA ASP A 32 28.39 4.87 -5.64
C ASP A 32 29.25 4.25 -6.77
N LYS A 33 28.66 4.05 -7.97
CA LYS A 33 29.37 3.57 -9.16
C LYS A 33 29.73 4.69 -10.14
N ASN A 34 29.47 5.93 -9.78
CA ASN A 34 29.66 7.09 -10.63
C ASN A 34 31.14 7.49 -10.64
N ASN A 35 31.94 6.76 -11.42
CA ASN A 35 33.22 7.28 -11.88
C ASN A 35 32.93 8.47 -12.80
N ALA A 36 33.49 9.63 -12.50
CA ALA A 36 33.16 10.95 -13.08
C ALA A 36 33.42 11.13 -14.59
N SER A 37 33.43 10.05 -15.38
CA SER A 37 33.74 10.03 -16.81
C SER A 37 32.70 9.32 -17.67
N GLN A 38 31.52 8.96 -17.14
CA GLN A 38 30.45 8.36 -17.95
C GLN A 38 29.15 9.18 -17.88
N PRO A 39 28.43 9.35 -19.01
CA PRO A 39 27.12 9.98 -19.01
C PRO A 39 26.15 9.11 -18.19
N THR A 40 25.86 9.53 -16.97
CA THR A 40 24.89 8.83 -16.12
C THR A 40 23.49 9.11 -16.65
N PRO A 41 22.66 8.07 -16.86
CA PRO A 41 21.28 8.29 -17.25
C PRO A 41 20.53 8.98 -16.11
N ASP A 42 19.77 10.01 -16.45
CA ASP A 42 19.02 10.80 -15.48
C ASP A 42 18.01 9.91 -14.74
N ILE A 43 18.17 9.81 -13.42
CA ILE A 43 17.34 8.97 -12.56
C ILE A 43 15.86 9.39 -12.64
N ALA A 44 15.59 10.69 -12.83
CA ALA A 44 14.22 11.19 -12.97
C ALA A 44 13.61 10.73 -14.30
N ALA A 45 14.36 10.76 -15.40
CA ALA A 45 13.94 10.22 -16.69
C ALA A 45 13.65 8.71 -16.64
N ILE A 46 14.48 7.92 -15.93
CA ILE A 46 14.25 6.47 -15.74
C ILE A 46 12.94 6.22 -14.96
N LYS A 47 12.71 6.98 -13.89
CA LYS A 47 11.48 6.87 -13.08
C LYS A 47 10.24 7.26 -13.88
N ASP A 48 10.32 8.32 -14.68
CA ASP A 48 9.24 8.79 -15.53
C ASP A 48 8.90 7.76 -16.63
N ALA A 49 9.92 7.25 -17.32
CA ALA A 49 9.76 6.20 -18.32
C ALA A 49 9.15 4.92 -17.74
N TYR A 50 9.60 4.47 -16.57
CA TYR A 50 8.99 3.31 -15.90
C TYR A 50 7.53 3.56 -15.51
N ARG A 51 7.19 4.75 -15.00
CA ARG A 51 5.81 5.10 -14.63
C ARG A 51 4.85 4.99 -15.82
N VAL A 52 5.28 5.49 -16.98
CA VAL A 52 4.47 5.47 -18.20
C VAL A 52 4.46 4.08 -18.84
N LEU A 53 5.61 3.40 -18.93
CA LEU A 53 5.74 2.09 -19.59
C LEU A 53 5.23 0.91 -18.76
N SER A 54 5.24 1.02 -17.44
CA SER A 54 4.62 0.01 -16.56
C SER A 54 3.09 -0.02 -16.69
N SER A 55 2.51 0.77 -17.61
CA SER A 55 1.07 0.93 -17.79
C SER A 55 0.62 0.73 -19.23
N PRO A 56 0.12 -0.47 -19.57
CA PRO A 56 -0.92 -0.60 -20.60
C PRO A 56 -2.31 -0.85 -19.98
N ALA A 57 -2.35 -1.20 -18.69
CA ALA A 57 -3.52 -1.69 -17.99
C ALA A 57 -3.30 -1.57 -16.46
N LEU A 58 -3.15 -0.36 -15.94
CA LEU A 58 -3.22 -0.11 -14.49
C LEU A 58 -4.58 -0.53 -13.88
N CYS A 59 -5.56 -0.93 -14.70
CA CYS A 59 -6.94 -1.19 -14.30
C CYS A 59 -7.39 -2.67 -14.40
N ALA A 60 -6.90 -3.47 -15.36
CA ALA A 60 -7.40 -4.85 -15.51
C ALA A 60 -6.79 -5.86 -14.53
N LYS A 61 -5.75 -5.46 -13.78
CA LYS A 61 -5.09 -6.23 -12.74
C LYS A 61 -4.96 -5.44 -11.44
N ALA A 62 -6.04 -4.75 -11.08
CA ALA A 62 -6.44 -4.56 -9.68
C ALA A 62 -6.77 -5.90 -8.96
N ASP A 63 -6.35 -7.05 -9.52
CA ASP A 63 -6.39 -8.38 -8.91
C ASP A 63 -5.25 -8.58 -7.87
N GLN A 64 -4.31 -7.64 -7.77
CA GLN A 64 -3.39 -7.53 -6.64
C GLN A 64 -3.69 -6.27 -5.82
N ASP A 65 -4.95 -6.13 -5.41
CA ASP A 65 -5.37 -5.32 -4.27
C ASP A 65 -4.72 -5.86 -2.98
N GLN A 66 -3.40 -5.66 -2.86
CA GLN A 66 -2.64 -5.95 -1.64
C GLN A 66 -1.99 -4.67 -1.10
N LEU A 67 -2.25 -3.52 -1.71
CA LEU A 67 -1.52 -2.28 -1.43
C LEU A 67 -2.40 -1.03 -1.26
N ARG A 68 -3.73 -1.15 -1.21
CA ARG A 68 -4.61 0.01 -0.95
C ARG A 68 -5.65 -0.18 0.16
N CYS A 69 -5.89 -1.41 0.60
CA CYS A 69 -6.57 -1.69 1.86
C CYS A 69 -5.51 -1.80 2.98
N PRO A 70 -5.65 -1.04 4.09
CA PRO A 70 -4.74 -1.18 5.21
C PRO A 70 -4.97 -2.57 5.83
N ARG A 71 -4.00 -3.47 5.62
CA ARG A 71 -4.04 -4.83 6.16
C ARG A 71 -4.08 -4.78 7.69
N PRO A 72 -5.07 -5.40 8.34
CA PRO A 72 -5.17 -5.42 9.78
C PRO A 72 -3.92 -6.09 10.37
N ALA A 73 -3.28 -5.40 11.33
CA ALA A 73 -2.13 -5.95 12.05
C ALA A 73 -2.54 -7.17 12.90
N GLN A 74 -3.82 -7.21 13.30
CA GLN A 74 -4.42 -8.27 14.10
C GLN A 74 -5.94 -8.27 13.88
N VAL A 75 -6.56 -9.45 13.98
CA VAL A 75 -8.01 -9.62 14.13
C VAL A 75 -8.30 -9.77 15.62
N ILE A 76 -9.18 -8.93 16.15
CA ILE A 76 -9.56 -8.87 17.57
C ILE A 76 -11.08 -9.00 17.63
N LEU A 77 -11.60 -9.82 18.54
CA LEU A 77 -13.04 -9.94 18.73
C LEU A 77 -13.54 -8.74 19.55
N LEU A 78 -14.77 -8.26 19.28
CA LEU A 78 -15.36 -7.17 20.07
C LEU A 78 -15.41 -7.52 21.56
N ALA A 79 -15.60 -8.80 21.90
CA ALA A 79 -15.57 -9.29 23.27
C ALA A 79 -14.24 -9.06 24.02
N ASP A 80 -13.15 -8.73 23.31
CA ASP A 80 -11.85 -8.39 23.89
C ASP A 80 -11.69 -6.87 24.10
N PHE A 81 -12.61 -6.05 23.57
CA PHE A 81 -12.63 -4.61 23.80
C PHE A 81 -13.31 -4.28 25.14
N ASP A 82 -12.86 -3.19 25.75
CA ASP A 82 -13.44 -2.64 26.98
C ASP A 82 -14.60 -1.70 26.65
N GLU A 83 -15.73 -1.87 27.33
CA GLU A 83 -16.95 -1.08 27.14
C GLU A 83 -16.81 0.29 27.80
N GLN A 84 -16.58 1.33 26.99
CA GLN A 84 -16.50 2.72 27.40
C GLN A 84 -17.85 3.41 27.20
N GLY A 85 -18.85 3.05 28.01
CA GLY A 85 -20.16 3.70 28.04
C GLY A 85 -21.26 2.89 27.36
N ALA A 86 -22.23 3.57 26.75
CA ALA A 86 -23.44 2.93 26.21
C ALA A 86 -23.26 2.32 24.81
N ASP A 87 -22.34 2.85 24.00
CA ASP A 87 -22.20 2.47 22.59
C ASP A 87 -20.77 2.69 22.05
N ALA A 88 -19.76 2.50 22.91
CA ALA A 88 -18.37 2.66 22.51
C ALA A 88 -17.48 1.59 23.16
N TRP A 89 -16.63 1.00 22.33
CA TRP A 89 -15.71 -0.06 22.71
C TRP A 89 -14.28 0.38 22.43
N THR A 90 -13.39 0.15 23.37
CA THR A 90 -11.98 0.56 23.26
C THR A 90 -11.03 -0.59 23.56
N HIS A 91 -10.01 -0.76 22.73
CA HIS A 91 -8.93 -1.73 22.97
C HIS A 91 -7.57 -1.04 22.99
N MET A 92 -6.71 -1.45 23.94
CA MET A 92 -5.39 -0.86 24.14
C MET A 92 -4.44 -1.23 22.99
N CYS A 93 -3.75 -0.24 22.40
CA CYS A 93 -2.68 -0.52 21.45
C CYS A 93 -1.33 -0.60 22.17
N ARG A 94 -0.42 -1.46 21.66
CA ARG A 94 0.97 -1.57 22.18
C ARG A 94 1.77 -0.26 22.12
N CYS A 95 1.33 0.73 21.34
CA CYS A 95 1.98 2.03 21.25
C CYS A 95 1.47 3.05 22.28
N SER A 96 0.70 2.63 23.29
CA SER A 96 -0.03 3.46 24.27
C SER A 96 -1.22 4.26 23.72
N GLY A 97 -1.53 4.13 22.42
CA GLY A 97 -2.80 4.58 21.86
C GLY A 97 -3.94 3.59 22.11
N ALA A 98 -5.09 3.83 21.49
CA ALA A 98 -6.23 2.94 21.56
C ALA A 98 -6.88 2.75 20.18
N TYR A 99 -7.58 1.63 20.02
CA TYR A 99 -8.53 1.38 18.95
C TYR A 99 -9.92 1.61 19.52
N ALA A 100 -10.73 2.45 18.89
CA ALA A 100 -12.07 2.78 19.35
C ALA A 100 -13.07 2.54 18.22
N ILE A 101 -14.17 1.89 18.54
CA ILE A 101 -15.29 1.63 17.61
C ILE A 101 -16.61 1.92 18.34
N THR A 102 -17.55 2.52 17.64
CA THR A 102 -18.91 2.81 18.13
C THR A 102 -19.93 1.86 17.53
N GLY A 103 -21.12 1.75 18.13
CA GLY A 103 -22.19 0.91 17.62
C GLY A 103 -22.71 1.39 16.28
N ALA A 104 -22.75 2.72 16.06
CA ALA A 104 -23.03 3.29 14.74
C ALA A 104 -22.02 2.82 13.67
N GLU A 105 -20.73 2.76 13.98
CA GLU A 105 -19.73 2.22 13.05
C GLU A 105 -19.93 0.72 12.80
N MET A 106 -20.37 -0.02 13.83
CA MET A 106 -20.69 -1.44 13.69
C MET A 106 -21.89 -1.66 12.79
N ASP A 107 -22.97 -0.90 12.96
CA ASP A 107 -24.15 -0.90 12.10
C ASP A 107 -23.79 -0.65 10.62
N HIS A 108 -22.85 0.26 10.38
CA HIS A 108 -22.32 0.53 9.04
C HIS A 108 -21.35 -0.54 8.50
N GLY A 109 -21.10 -1.63 9.22
CA GLY A 109 -20.19 -2.71 8.82
C GLY A 109 -18.71 -2.32 8.82
N VAL A 110 -18.32 -1.34 9.66
CA VAL A 110 -16.93 -0.92 9.79
C VAL A 110 -16.17 -1.90 10.66
N HIS A 111 -15.28 -2.70 10.06
CA HIS A 111 -14.42 -3.62 10.81
C HIS A 111 -12.99 -3.11 11.00
N LEU A 112 -12.52 -2.18 10.16
CA LEU A 112 -11.15 -1.69 10.18
C LEU A 112 -11.02 -0.48 11.10
N VAL A 113 -10.41 -0.67 12.26
CA VAL A 113 -10.27 0.37 13.28
C VAL A 113 -8.82 0.85 13.36
N PRO A 114 -8.54 2.14 13.09
CA PRO A 114 -7.20 2.72 13.24
C PRO A 114 -6.86 2.99 14.69
N CYS A 115 -5.56 2.95 15.01
CA CYS A 115 -5.08 3.42 16.30
C CYS A 115 -5.07 4.95 16.34
N THR A 116 -5.45 5.53 17.48
CA THR A 116 -5.41 6.99 17.69
C THR A 116 -4.01 7.60 17.75
N SER A 117 -2.96 6.78 17.94
CA SER A 117 -1.58 7.25 18.19
C SER A 117 -0.55 6.71 17.19
N CYS A 118 -0.89 5.68 16.41
CA CYS A 118 0.02 5.12 15.40
C CYS A 118 -0.70 4.80 14.10
N SER A 119 0.05 4.42 13.07
CA SER A 119 -0.49 4.09 11.74
C SER A 119 -1.00 2.64 11.59
N LYS A 120 -1.17 1.91 12.69
CA LYS A 120 -1.70 0.54 12.67
C LYS A 120 -3.22 0.54 12.64
N VAL A 121 -3.77 -0.46 11.98
CA VAL A 121 -5.20 -0.77 11.98
C VAL A 121 -5.41 -2.21 12.47
N VAL A 122 -6.55 -2.48 13.09
CA VAL A 122 -6.99 -3.83 13.49
C VAL A 122 -8.34 -4.14 12.86
N TRP A 123 -8.66 -5.43 12.74
CA TRP A 123 -9.98 -5.88 12.32
C TRP A 123 -10.79 -6.27 13.55
N VAL A 124 -11.95 -5.67 13.75
CA VAL A 124 -12.85 -6.00 14.86
C VAL A 124 -13.92 -6.99 14.38
N GLY A 125 -13.97 -8.17 15.00
CA GLY A 125 -15.00 -9.17 14.74
C GLY A 125 -16.20 -8.98 15.67
N TYR A 126 -17.34 -8.61 15.10
CA TYR A 126 -18.64 -8.54 15.76
C TYR A 126 -19.72 -9.13 14.84
N GLU A 127 -20.80 -9.60 15.44
CA GLU A 127 -21.98 -10.08 14.71
C GLU A 127 -22.94 -8.89 14.54
N LEU A 128 -23.35 -8.60 13.31
CA LEU A 128 -24.41 -7.63 13.05
C LEU A 128 -25.72 -8.24 13.54
N ALA A 129 -26.43 -7.56 14.43
CA ALA A 129 -27.79 -7.94 14.74
C ALA A 129 -28.62 -7.67 13.47
N GLU A 130 -29.20 -8.73 12.88
CA GLU A 130 -30.15 -8.58 11.78
C GLU A 130 -31.34 -7.77 12.31
N GLU A 131 -31.56 -6.57 11.77
CA GLU A 131 -32.81 -5.84 12.02
C GLU A 131 -33.96 -6.65 11.39
N GLU A 132 -34.86 -7.17 12.22
CA GLU A 132 -36.07 -7.91 11.82
C GLU A 132 -37.16 -6.99 11.25
#